data_AF-A0A820UUH3-F1
#
_entry.id   AF-A0A820UUH3-F1
#
_cell.length_a   1.000
_cell.length_b   1.000
_cell.length_c   1.000
_cell.angle_alpha   90.00
_cell.angle_beta   90.00
_cell.angle_gamma   90.00
#
_symmetry.space_group_name_H-M   'P 1'
#
loop_
_entity.id
_entity.type
_entity.pdbx_description
1 polymer ?
#
loop_
_entity_poly.entity_id
_entity_poly.type
_entity_poly.pdbx_seq_one_letter_code
_entity_poly.pdbx_strand_id
1 'polypeptide(L)'
;MDEAYLILHSTNYSNSIVLFGNKIVCEGCDFEKIATIHPNRNTTVIINTKYAYDLELRSEPSNLSSLCQITSYKFAEHGTYMFHVVEITSDVGACFIKQIGNPSNYWTPVIVGVIFVVLYIALTQLWHHRYRSQYYNYFLSNILHRQSKHIGQQTVNQSDEDTIRATAELPVTNSIHLPNPRKLPKRLRALDTFRGFSLMVMIFVNYGGGGYSFFDHLIWNGLTLADLVFPWFTWRMGVSIVLSQRSLRKKVVRKRSILLIICRRSIILFVFGLSGQVDVTDLKTLRILGVLARLASCYFFTALIVLLLDKKDNERDVSDSTDVKQTLRTELFNCIFQFWTQWLLVIIITTGWLLITFLLHVPNCPTGYLGPGGKHSHGRYWNCTGGAAGYIDRVVLGNSHLYNDPTCKEIYHTKVPYDPEGILGILTGTLLCYLGVQAGHIFIHCTRTSRICAYWILSGIICGSLGLILSHGGHSNSWIPINKNLWSLTFVLILASLAFFIVTILYLLVDVYRWFTGAPFLWLGMNSIVIYIAHGRFGTSFPVQFLDNNTHVEELAMHLYGSFFWSFVAGFMYYKKVFIAI
;
A
#
# COMPACT_ATOMS: atom_id res chain seq x y z
N MET A 1 18.23 9.47 19.06
CA MET A 1 17.10 9.77 18.15
C MET A 1 15.81 9.61 18.94
N ASP A 2 14.81 10.44 18.66
CA ASP A 2 13.49 10.39 19.32
C ASP A 2 13.48 10.59 20.86
N GLU A 3 14.34 11.46 21.39
CA GLU A 3 14.43 11.74 22.83
C GLU A 3 14.24 13.22 23.15
N ALA A 4 13.55 13.52 24.26
CA ALA A 4 13.43 14.85 24.83
C ALA A 4 13.69 14.79 26.35
N TYR A 5 14.16 15.91 26.89
CA TYR A 5 14.44 16.04 28.32
C TYR A 5 13.29 16.78 29.00
N LEU A 6 12.65 16.14 29.99
CA LEU A 6 11.67 16.76 30.87
C LEU A 6 12.29 17.02 32.24
N ILE A 7 12.39 18.29 32.60
CA ILE A 7 12.86 18.76 33.89
C ILE A 7 11.65 18.98 34.78
N LEU A 8 11.58 18.23 35.87
CA LEU A 8 10.56 18.35 36.90
C LEU A 8 11.12 19.23 38.02
N HIS A 9 10.50 20.40 38.24
CA HIS A 9 10.92 21.36 39.25
C HIS A 9 9.89 21.40 40.40
N SER A 10 10.35 21.09 41.61
CA SER A 10 9.52 21.07 42.82
C SER A 10 10.01 22.15 43.77
N THR A 11 9.30 23.28 43.82
CA THR A 11 9.48 24.34 44.82
C THR A 11 8.23 24.44 45.67
N ASN A 12 8.39 24.52 46.99
CA ASN A 12 7.32 24.66 48.00
C ASN A 12 6.45 23.41 48.26
N TYR A 13 6.93 22.19 47.99
CA TYR A 13 6.21 20.96 48.38
C TYR A 13 6.79 20.33 49.63
N SER A 14 5.91 20.01 50.59
CA SER A 14 6.26 19.26 51.80
C SER A 14 6.36 17.74 51.57
N ASN A 15 5.62 17.21 50.58
CA ASN A 15 5.54 15.79 50.26
C ASN A 15 6.17 15.47 48.89
N SER A 16 6.52 14.20 48.67
CA SER A 16 6.89 13.69 47.34
C SER A 16 5.70 13.71 46.39
N ILE A 17 5.97 14.03 45.13
CA ILE A 17 4.98 14.00 44.04
C ILE A 17 5.43 12.93 43.05
N VAL A 18 4.49 12.18 42.51
CA VAL A 18 4.77 11.16 41.50
C VAL A 18 4.18 11.61 40.16
N LEU A 19 5.01 11.63 39.13
CA LEU A 19 4.57 11.82 37.75
C LEU A 19 4.18 10.46 37.18
N PHE A 20 2.93 10.37 36.78
CA PHE A 20 2.40 9.28 35.99
C PHE A 20 2.21 9.72 34.54
N GLY A 21 2.29 8.77 33.62
CA GLY A 21 1.92 9.02 32.23
C GLY A 21 1.42 7.79 31.51
N ASN A 22 0.61 8.06 30.49
CA ASN A 22 0.16 7.08 29.51
C ASN A 22 0.52 7.58 28.12
N LYS A 23 0.99 6.68 27.25
CA LYS A 23 1.16 6.99 25.83
C LYS A 23 -0.24 6.99 25.20
N ILE A 24 -0.65 8.05 24.50
CA ILE A 24 -2.01 8.15 23.91
C ILE A 24 -2.33 6.98 22.98
N VAL A 25 -1.30 6.46 22.31
CA VAL A 25 -1.45 5.32 21.41
C VAL A 25 -1.82 4.00 22.13
N CYS A 26 -1.68 3.96 23.45
CA CYS A 26 -2.16 2.90 24.34
C CYS A 26 -3.59 3.24 24.80
N GLU A 27 -4.56 2.96 23.94
CA GLU A 27 -5.98 3.23 24.19
C GLU A 27 -6.48 2.37 25.36
N GLY A 28 -7.00 3.03 26.40
CA GLY A 28 -7.54 2.37 27.59
C GLY A 28 -6.50 1.64 28.44
N CYS A 29 -5.24 2.12 28.43
CA CYS A 29 -4.19 1.64 29.33
C CYS A 29 -4.15 2.48 30.62
N ASP A 30 -3.73 1.85 31.72
CA ASP A 30 -3.53 2.55 32.99
C ASP A 30 -2.29 3.45 32.97
N PHE A 31 -2.35 4.51 33.75
CA PHE A 31 -1.24 5.44 33.97
C PHE A 31 -0.06 4.73 34.66
N GLU A 32 1.13 4.82 34.08
CA GLU A 32 2.35 4.23 34.62
C GLU A 32 3.22 5.27 35.30
N LYS A 33 3.89 4.86 36.38
CA LYS A 33 4.83 5.72 37.10
C LYS A 33 6.04 6.02 36.22
N ILE A 34 6.23 7.29 35.86
CA ILE A 34 7.39 7.76 35.09
C ILE A 34 8.53 8.14 36.05
N ALA A 35 8.24 8.98 37.06
CA ALA A 35 9.27 9.48 37.98
C ALA A 35 8.69 9.86 39.34
N THR A 36 9.49 9.77 40.39
CA THR A 36 9.20 10.36 41.70
C THR A 36 10.01 11.64 41.87
N ILE A 37 9.33 12.71 42.26
CA ILE A 37 9.89 14.02 42.51
C ILE A 37 10.00 14.21 44.02
N HIS A 38 11.23 14.25 44.52
CA HIS A 38 11.50 14.55 45.92
C HIS A 38 11.42 16.07 46.18
N PRO A 39 11.02 16.50 47.38
CA PRO A 39 10.90 17.92 47.72
C PRO A 39 12.25 18.65 47.56
N ASN A 40 12.21 19.87 47.01
CA ASN A 40 13.36 20.74 46.76
C ASN A 40 14.48 20.13 45.89
N ARG A 41 14.17 19.13 45.05
CA ARG A 41 15.10 18.54 44.09
C ARG A 41 14.54 18.56 42.68
N ASN A 42 15.40 18.90 41.72
CA ASN A 42 15.08 18.77 40.31
C ASN A 42 15.36 17.35 39.85
N THR A 43 14.40 16.76 39.15
CA THR A 43 14.56 15.43 38.54
C THR A 43 14.43 15.57 37.03
N THR A 44 15.41 15.07 36.30
CA THR A 44 15.41 15.08 34.82
C THR A 44 15.05 13.69 34.32
N VAL A 45 14.06 13.62 33.44
CA VAL A 45 13.59 12.37 32.83
C VAL A 45 13.72 12.46 31.33
N ILE A 46 14.19 11.38 30.71
CA ILE A 46 14.21 11.25 29.25
C ILE A 46 12.85 10.69 28.80
N ILE A 47 12.19 11.40 27.90
CA ILE A 47 10.89 11.00 27.33
C ILE A 47 11.07 10.70 25.85
N ASN A 48 10.51 9.58 25.41
CA ASN A 48 10.50 9.19 24.00
C ASN A 48 9.53 10.08 23.21
N THR A 49 10.00 10.79 22.19
CA THR A 49 9.23 11.78 21.41
C THR A 49 8.39 11.18 20.28
N LYS A 50 8.48 9.87 20.04
CA LYS A 50 7.69 9.14 19.04
C LYS A 50 6.20 9.23 19.32
N TYR A 51 5.81 9.28 20.59
CA TYR A 51 4.43 9.27 21.03
C TYR A 51 4.03 10.58 21.70
N ALA A 52 2.74 10.88 21.67
CA ALA A 52 2.15 11.89 22.55
C ALA A 52 1.71 11.23 23.86
N TYR A 53 1.70 12.01 24.94
CA TYR A 53 1.46 11.53 26.30
C TYR A 53 0.29 12.26 26.95
N ASP A 54 -0.47 11.50 27.74
CA ASP A 54 -1.27 12.03 28.83
C ASP A 54 -0.44 11.92 30.10
N LEU A 55 -0.27 13.03 30.82
CA LEU A 55 0.54 13.12 32.03
C LEU A 55 -0.35 13.50 33.21
N GLU A 56 -0.14 12.86 34.34
CA GLU A 56 -0.89 13.09 35.56
C GLU A 56 0.06 13.18 36.75
N LEU A 57 -0.11 14.22 37.57
CA LEU A 57 0.60 14.36 38.83
C LEU A 57 -0.27 13.91 40.00
N ARG A 58 0.27 13.06 40.86
CA ARG A 58 -0.39 12.59 42.09
C ARG A 58 0.48 12.85 43.31
N SER A 59 -0.15 13.20 44.43
CA SER A 59 0.52 13.35 45.73
C SER A 59 0.66 12.01 46.46
N GLU A 60 1.75 11.83 47.21
CA GLU A 60 1.95 10.72 48.14
C GLU A 60 1.63 11.22 49.57
N PRO A 61 0.84 10.52 50.44
CA PRO A 61 0.46 9.09 50.46
C PRO A 61 -0.92 8.74 49.88
N SER A 62 -1.74 9.73 49.52
CA SER A 62 -3.07 9.49 48.93
C SER A 62 -2.98 9.47 47.40
N ASN A 63 -2.75 8.30 46.82
CA ASN A 63 -2.83 8.01 45.37
C ASN A 63 -4.18 8.37 44.70
N LEU A 64 -5.08 9.08 45.39
CA LEU A 64 -6.47 9.34 45.00
C LEU A 64 -6.72 10.76 44.46
N SER A 65 -5.93 11.78 44.84
CA SER A 65 -6.13 13.16 44.34
C SER A 65 -5.15 13.46 43.20
N SER A 66 -5.67 13.44 41.97
CA SER A 66 -4.98 13.98 40.81
C SER A 66 -4.76 15.48 41.03
N LEU A 67 -3.53 15.90 41.25
CA LEU A 67 -3.20 17.32 41.46
C LEU A 67 -3.44 18.11 40.19
N CYS A 68 -3.17 17.48 39.05
CA CYS A 68 -3.12 18.11 37.75
C CYS A 68 -2.96 17.08 36.63
N GLN A 69 -3.60 17.35 35.48
CA GLN A 69 -3.55 16.48 34.31
C GLN A 69 -3.28 17.32 33.06
N ILE A 70 -2.32 16.87 32.24
CA ILE A 70 -2.06 17.41 30.92
C ILE A 70 -2.38 16.32 29.92
N THR A 71 -3.37 16.56 29.07
CA THR A 71 -3.76 15.62 28.03
C THR A 71 -3.16 16.00 26.69
N SER A 72 -2.82 15.00 25.89
CA SER A 72 -2.39 15.15 24.52
C SER A 72 -1.17 16.03 24.26
N TYR A 73 -0.13 15.94 25.11
CA TYR A 73 1.11 16.67 24.88
C TYR A 73 2.11 15.86 24.03
N LYS A 74 2.60 16.45 22.93
CA LYS A 74 3.63 15.86 22.08
C LYS A 74 4.95 16.62 22.24
N PHE A 75 5.97 15.91 22.72
CA PHE A 75 7.33 16.44 22.86
C PHE A 75 8.03 16.45 21.49
N ALA A 76 8.85 17.48 21.25
CA ALA A 76 9.70 17.58 20.07
C ALA A 76 11.11 17.07 20.38
N GLU A 77 11.72 16.45 19.37
CA GLU A 77 13.03 15.80 19.48
C GLU A 77 14.13 16.79 19.90
N HIS A 78 15.02 16.33 20.78
CA HIS A 78 16.08 17.08 21.43
C HIS A 78 15.60 18.36 22.16
N GLY A 79 14.29 18.49 22.38
CA GLY A 79 13.70 19.58 23.15
C GLY A 79 13.98 19.41 24.64
N THR A 80 14.21 20.53 25.31
CA THR A 80 14.25 20.59 26.78
C THR A 80 13.02 21.30 27.29
N TYR A 81 12.25 20.60 28.11
CA TYR A 81 10.97 21.02 28.64
C TYR A 81 11.03 21.09 30.16
N MET A 82 10.32 22.04 30.76
CA MET A 82 10.18 22.16 32.20
C MET A 82 8.71 22.07 32.56
N PHE A 83 8.41 21.14 33.47
CA PHE A 83 7.08 20.97 34.02
C PHE A 83 6.92 21.92 35.20
N HIS A 84 6.06 22.93 35.05
CA HIS A 84 5.75 23.89 36.12
C HIS A 84 4.42 23.55 36.76
N VAL A 85 4.40 23.55 38.10
CA VAL A 85 3.19 23.42 38.90
C VAL A 85 2.98 24.75 39.64
N VAL A 86 1.83 25.40 39.43
CA VAL A 86 1.47 26.68 40.06
C VAL A 86 0.82 26.40 41.42
N GLU A 87 1.18 27.23 42.41
CA GLU A 87 0.87 27.14 43.84
C GLU A 87 -0.56 26.67 44.16
N ILE A 88 -0.65 25.60 44.96
CA ILE A 88 -1.88 24.90 45.33
C ILE A 88 -2.48 25.59 46.56
N THR A 89 -3.42 26.50 46.34
CA THR A 89 -4.18 27.15 47.45
C THR A 89 -5.55 26.51 47.69
N SER A 90 -6.00 25.67 46.77
CA SER A 90 -7.19 24.81 46.84
C SER A 90 -6.90 23.54 46.03
N ASP A 91 -7.68 22.46 46.21
CA ASP A 91 -7.44 21.08 45.72
C ASP A 91 -7.23 20.89 44.19
N VAL A 92 -6.96 21.94 43.42
CA VAL A 92 -6.62 21.91 41.99
C VAL A 92 -5.40 22.81 41.72
N GLY A 93 -4.24 22.18 41.49
CA GLY A 93 -3.04 22.90 41.03
C GLY A 93 -3.05 23.03 39.50
N ALA A 94 -2.83 24.24 38.97
CA ALA A 94 -2.65 24.42 37.53
C ALA A 94 -1.21 24.06 37.13
N CYS A 95 -1.02 23.18 36.15
CA CYS A 95 0.31 22.90 35.59
C CYS A 95 0.37 23.18 34.11
N PHE A 96 1.55 23.54 33.66
CA PHE A 96 1.85 23.71 32.25
C PHE A 96 3.29 23.28 31.97
N ILE A 97 3.53 22.85 30.74
CA ILE A 97 4.85 22.50 30.25
C ILE A 97 5.41 23.71 29.51
N LYS A 98 6.53 24.25 30.00
CA LYS A 98 7.26 25.33 29.35
C LYS A 98 8.42 24.75 28.56
N GLN A 99 8.53 25.12 27.29
CA GLN A 99 9.68 24.80 26.48
C GLN A 99 10.83 25.78 26.80
N ILE A 100 12.01 25.25 27.15
CA ILE A 100 13.21 26.04 27.49
C ILE A 100 14.24 25.98 26.37
N GLY A 101 14.43 24.79 25.78
CA GLY A 101 15.36 24.58 24.67
C GLY A 101 14.70 24.74 23.30
N ASN A 102 15.52 24.97 22.27
CA ASN A 102 15.07 24.91 20.89
C ASN A 102 15.13 23.44 20.41
N PRO A 103 14.00 22.81 20.07
CA PRO A 103 13.97 21.46 19.54
C PRO A 103 14.54 21.40 18.12
N SER A 104 14.97 20.21 17.68
CA SER A 104 15.38 20.02 16.29
C SER A 104 14.18 20.12 15.35
N ASN A 105 14.33 20.91 14.27
CA ASN A 105 13.28 21.01 13.25
C ASN A 105 13.35 19.80 12.31
N TYR A 106 12.51 18.80 12.59
CA TYR A 106 12.45 17.58 11.80
C TYR A 106 11.79 17.74 10.42
N TRP A 107 11.08 18.86 10.14
CA TRP A 107 10.43 19.06 8.84
C TRP A 107 11.39 19.48 7.73
N THR A 108 12.46 20.21 8.07
CA THR A 108 13.42 20.71 7.06
C THR A 108 14.06 19.57 6.27
N PRO A 109 14.61 18.51 6.89
CA PRO A 109 15.16 17.36 6.15
C PRO A 109 14.11 16.63 5.30
N VAL A 110 12.88 16.51 5.79
CA VAL A 110 11.78 15.86 5.06
C VAL A 110 11.44 16.63 3.78
N ILE A 111 11.32 17.96 3.86
CA ILE A 111 11.07 18.83 2.69
C ILE A 111 12.20 18.69 1.68
N VAL A 112 13.45 18.72 2.14
CA VAL A 112 14.64 18.52 1.28
C VAL A 112 14.58 17.14 0.60
N GLY A 113 14.24 16.08 1.33
CA GLY A 113 14.04 14.74 0.79
C GLY A 113 12.97 14.69 -0.32
N VAL A 114 11.83 15.37 -0.12
CA VAL A 114 10.78 15.49 -1.14
C VAL A 114 11.29 16.20 -2.40
N ILE A 115 12.06 17.29 -2.25
CA ILE A 115 12.67 17.99 -3.38
C ILE A 115 13.60 17.04 -4.16
N PHE A 116 14.44 16.25 -3.49
CA PHE A 116 15.29 15.25 -4.14
C PHE A 116 14.49 14.19 -4.90
N VAL A 117 13.37 13.70 -4.34
CA VAL A 117 12.47 12.76 -5.03
C VAL A 117 11.87 13.39 -6.29
N VAL A 118 11.40 14.64 -6.22
CA VAL A 118 10.84 15.35 -7.37
C VAL A 118 11.90 15.57 -8.45
N LEU A 119 13.10 16.00 -8.07
CA LEU A 119 14.24 16.15 -8.99
C LEU A 119 14.62 14.82 -9.64
N TYR A 120 14.70 13.74 -8.87
CA TYR A 120 14.97 12.39 -9.38
C TYR A 120 13.91 11.95 -10.41
N ILE A 121 12.62 12.16 -10.12
CA ILE A 121 11.53 11.86 -11.05
C ILE A 121 11.64 12.72 -12.32
N ALA A 122 11.93 14.02 -12.20
CA ALA A 122 12.09 14.90 -13.36
C ALA A 122 13.28 14.47 -14.24
N LEU A 123 14.43 14.18 -13.64
CA LEU A 123 15.63 13.72 -14.35
C LEU A 123 15.41 12.39 -15.06
N THR A 124 14.79 11.41 -14.38
CA THR A 124 14.48 10.10 -14.98
C THR A 124 13.43 10.21 -16.10
N GLN A 125 12.46 11.11 -15.98
CA GLN A 125 11.53 11.42 -17.07
C GLN A 125 12.23 12.03 -18.28
N LEU A 126 13.09 13.03 -18.07
CA LEU A 126 13.87 13.66 -19.15
C LEU A 126 14.77 12.64 -19.85
N TRP A 127 15.46 11.80 -19.07
CA TRP A 127 16.27 10.71 -19.60
C TRP A 127 15.44 9.73 -20.42
N HIS A 128 14.29 9.29 -19.89
CA HIS A 128 13.40 8.37 -20.60
C HIS A 128 12.86 8.96 -21.90
N HIS A 129 12.49 10.24 -21.88
CA HIS A 129 12.02 10.97 -23.05
C HIS A 129 13.12 11.08 -24.12
N ARG A 130 14.35 11.47 -23.72
CA ARG A 130 15.50 11.58 -24.62
C ARG A 130 15.89 10.23 -25.22
N TYR A 131 15.94 9.17 -24.41
CA TYR A 131 16.20 7.81 -24.89
C TYR A 131 15.16 7.37 -25.93
N ARG A 132 13.88 7.63 -25.68
CA ARG A 132 12.80 7.26 -26.61
C ARG A 132 12.89 8.04 -27.92
N SER A 133 13.23 9.34 -27.86
CA SER A 133 13.45 10.18 -29.05
C SER A 133 14.64 9.69 -29.87
N GLN A 134 15.79 9.41 -29.23
CA GLN A 134 16.96 8.87 -29.92
C GLN A 134 16.72 7.49 -30.52
N TYR A 135 16.06 6.58 -29.78
CA TYR A 135 15.69 5.27 -30.30
C TYR A 135 14.76 5.38 -31.51
N TYR A 136 13.79 6.31 -31.48
CA TYR A 136 12.91 6.56 -32.62
C TYR A 136 13.68 7.09 -33.83
N ASN A 137 14.59 8.05 -33.64
CA ASN A 137 15.42 8.59 -34.71
C ASN A 137 16.38 7.53 -35.29
N TYR A 138 17.01 6.70 -34.45
CA TYR A 138 17.82 5.57 -34.90
C TYR A 138 17.00 4.57 -35.72
N PHE A 139 15.82 4.19 -35.21
CA PHE A 139 14.91 3.29 -35.92
C PHE A 139 14.45 3.87 -37.27
N LEU A 140 14.09 5.15 -37.31
CA LEU A 140 13.70 5.86 -38.53
C LEU A 140 14.85 5.92 -39.53
N SER A 141 16.07 6.24 -39.06
CA SER A 141 17.27 6.24 -39.92
C SER A 141 17.57 4.85 -40.48
N ASN A 142 17.37 3.78 -39.71
CA ASN A 142 17.58 2.40 -40.17
C ASN A 142 16.54 1.96 -41.22
N ILE A 143 15.29 2.43 -41.10
CA ILE A 143 14.26 2.21 -42.12
C ILE A 143 14.59 2.97 -43.40
N LEU A 144 14.93 4.26 -43.29
CA LEU A 144 15.31 5.10 -44.42
C LEU A 144 16.55 4.54 -45.13
N HIS A 145 17.55 4.07 -44.38
CA HIS A 145 18.74 3.45 -44.94
C HIS A 145 18.44 2.11 -45.63
N ARG A 146 17.50 1.30 -45.11
CA ARG A 146 17.02 0.09 -45.79
C ARG A 146 16.25 0.39 -47.08
N GLN A 147 15.41 1.42 -47.09
CA GLN A 147 14.72 1.87 -48.30
C GLN A 147 15.69 2.42 -49.34
N SER A 148 16.66 3.25 -48.94
CA SER A 148 17.72 3.75 -49.82
C SER A 148 18.54 2.62 -50.43
N LYS A 149 18.85 1.56 -49.67
CA LYS A 149 19.56 0.37 -50.18
C LYS A 149 18.72 -0.41 -51.20
N HIS A 150 17.41 -0.50 -51.00
CA HIS A 150 16.50 -1.14 -51.96
C HIS A 150 16.34 -0.35 -53.26
N ILE A 151 16.29 0.99 -53.17
CA ILE A 151 16.22 1.89 -54.33
C ILE A 151 17.54 1.89 -55.11
N GLY A 152 18.68 1.94 -54.40
CA GLY A 152 20.01 1.88 -55.03
C GLY A 152 20.33 0.55 -55.71
N GLN A 153 19.66 -0.54 -55.34
CA GLN A 153 19.82 -1.85 -55.99
C GLN A 153 18.87 -2.04 -57.19
N GLN A 154 17.80 -1.25 -57.29
CA GLN A 154 16.95 -1.20 -58.49
C GLN A 154 17.53 -0.29 -59.58
N THR A 155 18.20 0.81 -59.22
CA THR A 155 18.82 1.71 -60.21
C THR A 155 20.11 1.16 -60.84
N VAL A 156 20.78 0.19 -60.21
CA VAL A 156 21.99 -0.46 -60.78
C VAL A 156 21.64 -1.60 -61.74
N ASN A 157 20.44 -2.17 -61.66
CA ASN A 157 19.99 -3.23 -62.58
C ASN A 157 19.27 -2.69 -63.83
N GLN A 158 19.33 -1.37 -64.08
CA GLN A 158 18.54 -0.71 -65.13
C GLN A 158 19.39 0.20 -66.04
N SER A 159 20.71 -0.03 -66.10
CA SER A 159 21.63 0.74 -66.94
C SER A 159 22.23 -0.03 -68.10
N ASP A 160 21.72 -1.21 -68.47
CA ASP A 160 22.09 -1.86 -69.73
C ASP A 160 20.83 -2.48 -70.36
N GLU A 161 20.68 -2.20 -71.65
CA GLU A 161 19.74 -2.75 -72.64
C GLU A 161 18.31 -2.17 -72.78
N ASP A 162 18.14 -1.55 -73.95
CA ASP A 162 16.97 -1.60 -74.84
C ASP A 162 15.85 -0.55 -74.74
N THR A 163 16.11 0.53 -75.48
CA THR A 163 15.22 1.19 -76.44
C THR A 163 14.14 0.28 -77.05
N ILE A 164 12.95 0.86 -77.25
CA ILE A 164 11.96 0.64 -78.34
C ILE A 164 10.55 0.19 -77.87
N ARG A 165 9.59 1.09 -78.18
CA ARG A 165 8.16 0.91 -78.49
C ARG A 165 7.08 1.04 -77.39
N ALA A 166 6.15 1.94 -77.76
CA ALA A 166 4.70 1.86 -77.62
C ALA A 166 4.04 2.45 -76.35
N THR A 167 3.58 3.71 -76.53
CA THR A 167 2.22 4.18 -76.28
C THR A 167 1.29 3.29 -75.43
N ALA A 168 0.87 3.80 -74.27
CA ALA A 168 -0.53 4.10 -73.92
C ALA A 168 -0.71 4.10 -72.38
N GLU A 169 -1.46 5.11 -71.91
CA GLU A 169 -2.20 5.16 -70.63
C GLU A 169 -1.40 5.29 -69.32
N LEU A 170 -1.42 6.51 -68.78
CA LEU A 170 -1.44 6.74 -67.33
C LEU A 170 -2.78 6.24 -66.77
N PRO A 171 -2.76 5.50 -65.65
CA PRO A 171 -3.45 6.05 -64.49
C PRO A 171 -2.61 6.00 -63.22
N VAL A 172 -2.65 7.14 -62.53
CA VAL A 172 -2.33 7.34 -61.12
C VAL A 172 -3.09 6.31 -60.27
N THR A 173 -2.39 5.45 -59.52
CA THR A 173 -2.74 4.98 -58.15
C THR A 173 -1.80 3.87 -57.67
N ASN A 174 -0.58 4.24 -57.24
CA ASN A 174 0.17 3.38 -56.31
C ASN A 174 -0.13 3.83 -54.89
N SER A 175 -1.24 3.30 -54.34
CA SER A 175 -1.48 3.34 -52.91
C SER A 175 -0.42 2.47 -52.23
N ILE A 176 0.57 3.13 -51.62
CA ILE A 176 1.57 2.50 -50.78
C ILE A 176 0.82 1.85 -49.62
N HIS A 177 0.64 0.52 -49.69
CA HIS A 177 0.18 -0.26 -48.56
C HIS A 177 1.29 -0.25 -47.50
N LEU A 178 1.29 0.77 -46.63
CA LEU A 178 2.06 0.73 -45.39
C LEU A 178 1.63 -0.53 -44.64
N PRO A 179 2.58 -1.36 -44.14
CA PRO A 179 2.24 -2.51 -43.33
C PRO A 179 1.47 -2.00 -42.11
N ASN A 180 0.20 -2.40 -42.04
CA ASN A 180 -0.71 -2.08 -40.94
C ASN A 180 0.05 -2.29 -39.62
N PRO A 181 0.28 -1.25 -38.80
CA PRO A 181 0.97 -1.43 -37.54
C PRO A 181 0.09 -2.38 -36.74
N ARG A 182 0.51 -3.65 -36.64
CA ARG A 182 -0.13 -4.67 -35.81
C ARG A 182 -0.48 -3.96 -34.51
N LYS A 183 -1.78 -3.76 -34.22
CA LYS A 183 -2.24 -3.10 -33.00
C LYS A 183 -1.62 -3.88 -31.85
N LEU A 184 -0.48 -3.39 -31.33
CA LEU A 184 0.12 -3.96 -30.14
C LEU A 184 -0.99 -3.93 -29.09
N PRO A 185 -1.28 -5.04 -28.40
CA PRO A 185 -2.28 -5.01 -27.33
C PRO A 185 -1.88 -3.87 -26.40
N LYS A 186 -2.74 -2.83 -26.31
CA LYS A 186 -2.47 -1.63 -25.50
C LYS A 186 -2.39 -2.08 -24.03
N ARG A 187 -1.20 -2.43 -23.59
CA ARG A 187 -0.86 -2.66 -22.19
C ARG A 187 -1.13 -1.35 -21.44
N LEU A 188 -1.95 -1.41 -20.40
CA LEU A 188 -2.36 -0.25 -19.62
C LEU A 188 -1.18 0.25 -18.79
N ARG A 189 -0.53 1.35 -19.23
CA ARG A 189 0.72 1.83 -18.62
C ARG A 189 0.49 2.42 -17.24
N ALA A 190 -0.67 3.04 -17.00
CA ALA A 190 -1.03 3.53 -15.67
C ALA A 190 -1.05 2.43 -14.61
N LEU A 191 -1.43 1.20 -14.96
CA LEU A 191 -1.49 0.08 -14.01
C LEU A 191 -0.09 -0.39 -13.60
N ASP A 192 0.86 -0.46 -14.55
CA ASP A 192 2.27 -0.75 -14.26
C ASP A 192 2.91 0.42 -13.49
N THR A 193 2.57 1.66 -13.82
CA THR A 193 3.07 2.86 -13.13
C THR A 193 2.59 2.87 -11.68
N PHE A 194 1.30 2.62 -11.43
CA PHE A 194 0.76 2.49 -10.07
C PHE A 194 1.48 1.35 -9.32
N ARG A 195 1.82 0.25 -10.02
CA ARG A 195 2.61 -0.83 -9.43
C ARG A 195 3.99 -0.41 -8.95
N GLY A 196 4.76 0.28 -9.77
CA GLY A 196 6.06 0.74 -9.33
C GLY A 196 6.01 1.88 -8.34
N PHE A 197 4.97 2.73 -8.38
CA PHE A 197 4.76 3.75 -7.36
C PHE A 197 4.57 3.11 -5.98
N SER A 198 3.64 2.16 -5.88
CA SER A 198 3.46 1.42 -4.62
C SER A 198 4.74 0.69 -4.19
N LEU A 199 5.47 0.08 -5.14
CA LEU A 199 6.73 -0.62 -4.81
C LEU A 199 7.81 0.34 -4.29
N MET A 200 7.95 1.52 -4.89
CA MET A 200 8.93 2.51 -4.45
C MET A 200 8.65 2.96 -3.02
N VAL A 201 7.38 3.29 -2.71
CA VAL A 201 6.96 3.64 -1.35
C VAL A 201 7.22 2.48 -0.38
N MET A 202 6.95 1.24 -0.82
CA MET A 202 7.23 0.04 -0.03
C MET A 202 8.69 -0.08 0.36
N ILE A 203 9.61 0.08 -0.59
CA ILE A 203 11.05 -0.07 -0.38
C ILE A 203 11.53 0.98 0.62
N PHE A 204 11.10 2.23 0.43
CA PHE A 204 11.45 3.34 1.31
C PHE A 204 11.00 3.12 2.75
N VAL A 205 9.75 2.68 2.94
CA VAL A 205 9.18 2.39 4.26
C VAL A 205 9.82 1.14 4.88
N ASN A 206 10.10 0.10 4.10
CA ASN A 206 10.76 -1.11 4.58
C ASN A 206 12.18 -0.85 5.09
N TYR A 207 12.85 0.18 4.57
CA TYR A 207 14.14 0.63 5.09
C TYR A 207 14.00 1.46 6.37
N GLY A 208 12.79 1.86 6.76
CA GLY A 208 12.52 2.58 8.00
C GLY A 208 12.08 4.03 7.79
N GLY A 209 11.85 4.47 6.53
CA GLY A 209 11.26 5.79 6.25
C GLY A 209 12.09 7.01 6.70
N GLY A 210 13.32 6.80 7.17
CA GLY A 210 14.21 7.82 7.73
C GLY A 210 14.16 7.90 9.25
N GLY A 211 13.65 6.84 9.91
CA GLY A 211 13.48 6.75 11.35
C GLY A 211 12.27 7.53 11.85
N TYR A 212 11.57 8.24 10.97
CA TYR A 212 10.47 9.09 11.41
C TYR A 212 9.21 8.28 11.73
N SER A 213 8.71 8.49 12.93
CA SER A 213 7.46 7.90 13.46
C SER A 213 6.22 8.02 12.56
N PHE A 214 6.15 9.02 11.66
CA PHE A 214 5.02 9.20 10.75
C PHE A 214 5.05 8.27 9.52
N PHE A 215 6.19 7.63 9.24
CA PHE A 215 6.30 6.57 8.23
C PHE A 215 6.16 5.17 8.83
N ASP A 216 6.14 5.04 10.16
CA ASP A 216 5.91 3.76 10.82
C ASP A 216 4.44 3.32 10.73
N HIS A 217 4.23 2.01 10.89
CA HIS A 217 2.89 1.47 11.06
C HIS A 217 2.28 1.91 12.39
N LEU A 218 0.98 2.18 12.40
CA LEU A 218 0.27 2.35 13.67
C LEU A 218 0.21 1.03 14.43
N ILE A 219 0.19 1.16 15.76
CA ILE A 219 0.28 0.02 16.67
C ILE A 219 -0.97 -0.87 16.58
N TRP A 220 -2.15 -0.28 16.39
CA TRP A 220 -3.39 -1.05 16.24
C TRP A 220 -4.41 -0.39 15.31
N ASN A 221 -5.03 0.70 15.77
CA ASN A 221 -6.07 1.42 15.02
C ASN A 221 -5.48 2.62 14.27
N GLY A 222 -6.07 2.92 13.12
CA GLY A 222 -5.76 4.07 12.26
C GLY A 222 -5.11 3.67 10.92
N LEU A 223 -4.61 4.67 10.21
CA LEU A 223 -4.02 4.51 8.88
C LEU A 223 -2.79 5.42 8.68
N THR A 224 -1.67 4.84 8.25
CA THR A 224 -0.46 5.57 7.82
C THR A 224 -0.12 5.31 6.35
N LEU A 225 0.84 6.06 5.80
CA LEU A 225 1.31 5.86 4.42
C LEU A 225 1.82 4.44 4.18
N ALA A 226 2.52 3.87 5.16
CA ALA A 226 3.06 2.53 5.14
C ALA A 226 1.98 1.45 5.03
N ASP A 227 0.79 1.73 5.54
CA ASP A 227 -0.35 0.80 5.52
C ASP A 227 -1.06 0.74 4.16
N LEU A 228 -0.82 1.71 3.28
CA LEU A 228 -1.49 1.81 1.98
C LEU A 228 -0.97 0.80 0.95
N VAL A 229 0.32 0.47 1.05
CA VAL A 229 1.06 -0.16 -0.05
C VAL A 229 0.60 -1.59 -0.33
N PHE A 230 0.54 -2.43 0.70
CA PHE A 230 0.16 -3.84 0.56
C PHE A 230 -1.28 -3.99 0.02
N PRO A 231 -2.30 -3.32 0.58
CA PRO A 231 -3.65 -3.29 0.02
C PRO A 231 -3.73 -2.87 -1.45
N TRP A 232 -2.96 -1.86 -1.87
CA TRP A 232 -2.96 -1.43 -3.28
C TRP A 232 -2.41 -2.48 -4.25
N PHE A 233 -1.48 -3.35 -3.81
CA PHE A 233 -1.07 -4.50 -4.60
C PHE A 233 -2.21 -5.50 -4.78
N THR A 234 -2.94 -5.81 -3.72
CA THR A 234 -4.11 -6.70 -3.76
C THR A 234 -5.19 -6.14 -4.69
N TRP A 235 -5.53 -4.86 -4.57
CA TRP A 235 -6.52 -4.21 -5.43
C TRP A 235 -6.09 -4.23 -6.91
N ARG A 236 -4.86 -3.81 -7.25
CA ARG A 236 -4.40 -3.81 -8.65
C ARG A 236 -4.27 -5.21 -9.26
N MET A 237 -4.01 -6.21 -8.43
CA MET A 237 -4.01 -7.60 -8.85
C MET A 237 -5.38 -8.01 -9.39
N GLY A 238 -6.47 -7.52 -8.78
CA GLY A 238 -7.82 -7.63 -9.29
C GLY A 238 -7.99 -7.14 -10.73
N VAL A 239 -7.53 -5.91 -11.03
CA VAL A 239 -7.57 -5.35 -12.39
C VAL A 239 -6.82 -6.26 -13.37
N SER A 240 -5.67 -6.79 -12.93
CA SER A 240 -4.82 -7.67 -13.74
C SER A 240 -5.46 -9.04 -14.03
N ILE A 241 -6.29 -9.57 -13.11
CA ILE A 241 -7.05 -10.81 -13.32
C ILE A 241 -7.96 -10.68 -14.53
N VAL A 242 -8.75 -9.60 -14.62
CA VAL A 242 -9.71 -9.41 -15.72
C VAL A 242 -8.99 -9.29 -17.06
N LEU A 243 -7.93 -8.48 -17.13
CA LEU A 243 -7.14 -8.28 -18.35
C LEU A 243 -6.47 -9.58 -18.82
N SER A 244 -5.86 -10.33 -17.89
CA SER A 244 -5.16 -11.59 -18.22
C SER A 244 -6.12 -12.69 -18.65
N GLN A 245 -7.22 -12.90 -17.92
CA GLN A 245 -8.17 -13.95 -18.26
C GLN A 245 -8.91 -13.65 -19.57
N ARG A 246 -9.27 -12.38 -19.86
CA ARG A 246 -9.84 -11.99 -21.15
C ARG A 246 -8.87 -12.30 -22.29
N SER A 247 -7.58 -12.01 -22.11
CA SER A 247 -6.54 -12.33 -23.10
C SER A 247 -6.43 -13.84 -23.37
N LEU A 248 -6.47 -14.67 -22.31
CA LEU A 248 -6.44 -16.14 -22.44
C LEU A 248 -7.70 -16.70 -23.10
N ARG A 249 -8.89 -16.16 -22.77
CA ARG A 249 -10.16 -16.56 -23.40
C ARG A 249 -10.20 -16.24 -24.89
N LYS A 250 -9.68 -15.08 -25.31
CA LYS A 250 -9.57 -14.72 -26.73
C LYS A 250 -8.67 -15.66 -27.53
N LYS A 251 -7.73 -16.34 -26.87
CA LYS A 251 -6.88 -17.38 -27.47
C LYS A 251 -7.53 -18.77 -27.48
N VAL A 252 -8.84 -18.85 -27.18
CA VAL A 252 -9.63 -20.10 -27.16
C VAL A 252 -9.05 -21.16 -26.21
N VAL A 253 -8.44 -20.71 -25.09
CA VAL A 253 -7.90 -21.62 -24.07
C VAL A 253 -9.07 -22.23 -23.26
N ARG A 254 -9.07 -23.55 -23.09
CA ARG A 254 -10.08 -24.26 -22.27
C ARG A 254 -10.06 -23.77 -20.82
N LYS A 255 -11.23 -23.68 -20.17
CA LYS A 255 -11.35 -23.25 -18.75
C LYS A 255 -10.42 -24.04 -17.81
N ARG A 256 -10.26 -25.35 -18.00
CA ARG A 256 -9.35 -26.20 -17.21
C ARG A 256 -7.89 -25.77 -17.31
N SER A 257 -7.41 -25.37 -18.50
CA SER A 257 -6.05 -24.87 -18.66
C SER A 257 -5.85 -23.51 -17.99
N ILE A 258 -6.86 -22.65 -18.01
CA ILE A 258 -6.81 -21.37 -17.28
C ILE A 258 -6.75 -21.63 -15.77
N LEU A 259 -7.53 -22.59 -15.26
CA LEU A 259 -7.48 -22.99 -13.85
C LEU A 259 -6.09 -23.48 -13.44
N LEU A 260 -5.45 -24.35 -14.24
CA LEU A 260 -4.09 -24.82 -13.97
C LEU A 260 -3.06 -23.68 -13.93
N ILE A 261 -3.21 -22.67 -14.81
CA ILE A 261 -2.36 -21.47 -14.78
C ILE A 261 -2.58 -20.70 -13.48
N ILE A 262 -3.84 -20.50 -13.05
CA ILE A 262 -4.15 -19.82 -11.79
C ILE A 262 -3.53 -20.58 -10.62
N CYS A 263 -3.77 -21.89 -10.51
CA CYS A 263 -3.21 -22.73 -9.46
C CYS A 263 -1.69 -22.66 -9.43
N ARG A 264 -1.03 -22.84 -10.59
CA ARG A 264 0.43 -22.77 -10.69
C ARG A 264 0.98 -21.42 -10.21
N ARG A 265 0.37 -20.31 -10.64
CA ARG A 265 0.81 -18.95 -10.24
C ARG A 265 0.61 -18.71 -8.75
N SER A 266 -0.52 -19.15 -8.20
CA SER A 266 -0.79 -19.09 -6.76
C SER A 266 0.23 -19.90 -5.97
N ILE A 267 0.51 -21.14 -6.37
CA ILE A 267 1.49 -22.01 -5.69
C ILE A 267 2.89 -21.40 -5.74
N ILE A 268 3.34 -20.93 -6.90
CA ILE A 268 4.67 -20.32 -7.04
C ILE A 268 4.78 -19.07 -6.13
N LEU A 269 3.76 -18.21 -6.12
CA LEU A 269 3.77 -17.01 -5.29
C LEU A 269 3.72 -17.35 -3.78
N PHE A 270 2.96 -18.38 -3.41
CA PHE A 270 2.88 -18.86 -2.03
C PHE A 270 4.23 -19.43 -1.56
N VAL A 271 4.88 -20.27 -2.38
CA VAL A 271 6.20 -20.83 -2.09
C VAL A 271 7.26 -19.73 -1.98
N PHE A 272 7.24 -18.74 -2.88
CA PHE A 272 8.12 -17.58 -2.74
C PHE A 272 7.88 -16.83 -1.42
N GLY A 273 6.62 -16.74 -0.98
CA GLY A 273 6.27 -16.16 0.31
C GLY A 273 6.79 -16.91 1.53
N LEU A 274 6.93 -18.23 1.45
CA LEU A 274 7.58 -19.03 2.49
C LEU A 274 9.10 -18.81 2.48
N SER A 275 9.71 -18.78 1.29
CA SER A 275 11.17 -18.63 1.14
C SER A 275 11.72 -17.22 1.43
N GLY A 276 10.87 -16.20 1.32
CA GLY A 276 11.25 -14.79 1.49
C GLY A 276 11.31 -14.34 2.95
N GLN A 277 11.16 -15.25 3.90
CA GLN A 277 11.19 -14.96 5.33
C GLN A 277 12.62 -15.06 5.84
N VAL A 278 13.02 -14.14 6.72
CA VAL A 278 14.43 -13.96 7.12
C VAL A 278 14.94 -15.13 7.98
N ASP A 279 14.05 -15.84 8.68
CA ASP A 279 14.39 -16.92 9.63
C ASP A 279 13.89 -18.31 9.17
N VAL A 280 14.31 -18.79 7.99
CA VAL A 280 13.99 -20.16 7.51
C VAL A 280 14.84 -21.25 8.20
N THR A 281 15.45 -20.94 9.35
CA THR A 281 16.42 -21.84 10.01
C THR A 281 15.76 -23.00 10.75
N ASP A 282 14.50 -22.86 11.17
CA ASP A 282 13.74 -23.94 11.81
C ASP A 282 12.33 -24.08 11.21
N LEU A 283 12.03 -25.27 10.69
CA LEU A 283 10.71 -25.61 10.14
C LEU A 283 9.61 -25.59 11.20
N LYS A 284 9.96 -25.77 12.49
CA LYS A 284 8.98 -25.77 13.59
C LYS A 284 8.46 -24.37 13.92
N THR A 285 9.23 -23.33 13.63
CA THR A 285 8.87 -21.92 13.88
C THR A 285 8.63 -21.13 12.60
N LEU A 286 8.56 -21.82 11.45
CA LEU A 286 8.35 -21.18 10.17
C LEU A 286 6.98 -20.50 10.13
N ARG A 287 6.96 -19.20 9.84
CA ARG A 287 5.71 -18.44 9.71
C ARG A 287 5.00 -18.82 8.40
N ILE A 288 3.76 -19.33 8.49
CA ILE A 288 3.09 -19.86 7.28
C ILE A 288 2.46 -18.74 6.46
N LEU A 289 1.76 -17.79 7.09
CA LEU A 289 1.08 -16.70 6.42
C LEU A 289 1.92 -15.42 6.46
N GLY A 290 2.51 -15.06 5.31
CA GLY A 290 3.16 -13.77 5.09
C GLY A 290 2.49 -12.98 3.95
N VAL A 291 3.03 -11.79 3.66
CA VAL A 291 2.46 -10.85 2.67
C VAL A 291 2.27 -11.51 1.29
N LEU A 292 3.30 -12.19 0.76
CA LEU A 292 3.23 -12.85 -0.55
C LEU A 292 2.27 -14.06 -0.54
N ALA A 293 2.26 -14.86 0.53
CA ALA A 293 1.35 -15.99 0.69
C ALA A 293 -0.11 -15.52 0.71
N ARG A 294 -0.38 -14.42 1.40
CA ARG A 294 -1.70 -13.80 1.43
C ARG A 294 -2.11 -13.23 0.07
N LEU A 295 -1.21 -12.56 -0.64
CA LEU A 295 -1.46 -12.13 -2.03
C LEU A 295 -1.81 -13.32 -2.93
N ALA A 296 -1.12 -14.45 -2.77
CA ALA A 296 -1.40 -15.68 -3.53
C ALA A 296 -2.79 -16.24 -3.23
N SER A 297 -3.21 -16.24 -1.96
CA SER A 297 -4.55 -16.68 -1.55
C SER A 297 -5.65 -15.76 -2.09
N CYS A 298 -5.52 -14.45 -1.93
CA CYS A 298 -6.49 -13.50 -2.48
C CYS A 298 -6.56 -13.60 -4.03
N TYR A 299 -5.42 -13.73 -4.71
CA TYR A 299 -5.37 -13.99 -6.15
C TYR A 299 -6.16 -15.24 -6.52
N PHE A 300 -5.90 -16.35 -5.81
CA PHE A 300 -6.51 -17.65 -6.08
C PHE A 300 -8.04 -17.57 -6.00
N PHE A 301 -8.57 -17.11 -4.86
CA PHE A 301 -10.01 -17.05 -4.64
C PHE A 301 -10.68 -16.08 -5.61
N THR A 302 -10.16 -14.85 -5.78
CA THR A 302 -10.75 -13.88 -6.70
C THR A 302 -10.67 -14.36 -8.15
N ALA A 303 -9.54 -14.92 -8.60
CA ALA A 303 -9.40 -15.41 -9.98
C ALA A 303 -10.30 -16.63 -10.25
N LEU A 304 -10.52 -17.49 -9.25
CA LEU A 304 -11.45 -18.61 -9.32
C LEU A 304 -12.90 -18.12 -9.44
N ILE A 305 -13.32 -17.17 -8.61
CA ILE A 305 -14.65 -16.54 -8.66
C ILE A 305 -14.92 -16.00 -10.07
N VAL A 306 -13.97 -15.23 -10.62
CA VAL A 306 -14.08 -14.69 -11.98
C VAL A 306 -14.13 -15.84 -13.00
N LEU A 307 -13.26 -16.84 -12.94
CA LEU A 307 -13.24 -17.93 -13.94
C LEU A 307 -14.55 -18.76 -13.97
N LEU A 308 -15.12 -19.02 -12.79
CA LEU A 308 -16.33 -19.84 -12.64
C LEU A 308 -17.59 -19.08 -13.05
N LEU A 309 -17.71 -17.81 -12.64
CA LEU A 309 -18.93 -17.02 -12.78
C LEU A 309 -18.92 -16.05 -13.96
N ASP A 310 -17.81 -15.91 -14.68
CA ASP A 310 -17.75 -15.07 -15.87
C ASP A 310 -18.59 -15.70 -17.00
N LYS A 311 -19.59 -14.93 -17.45
CA LYS A 311 -20.48 -15.31 -18.55
C LYS A 311 -19.68 -15.18 -19.85
N LYS A 312 -19.81 -16.15 -20.76
CA LYS A 312 -19.21 -16.06 -22.08
C LYS A 312 -19.71 -14.75 -22.72
N ASP A 313 -18.79 -13.88 -23.15
CA ASP A 313 -19.12 -12.72 -23.98
C ASP A 313 -19.86 -13.27 -25.20
N ASN A 314 -21.19 -13.26 -25.19
CA ASN A 314 -21.95 -13.39 -26.42
C ASN A 314 -21.67 -12.08 -27.15
N GLU A 315 -20.82 -12.15 -28.17
CA GLU A 315 -20.67 -11.12 -29.19
C GLU A 315 -22.09 -10.83 -29.71
N ARG A 316 -22.75 -9.85 -29.11
CA ARG A 316 -23.94 -9.25 -29.67
C ARG A 316 -23.42 -8.16 -30.59
N ASP A 317 -23.44 -8.47 -31.88
CA ASP A 317 -23.40 -7.48 -32.94
C ASP A 317 -24.31 -6.33 -32.55
N VAL A 318 -23.71 -5.14 -32.40
CA VAL A 318 -24.43 -3.91 -32.10
C VAL A 318 -25.18 -3.55 -33.38
N SER A 319 -26.42 -4.04 -33.49
CA SER A 319 -27.40 -3.50 -34.44
C SER A 319 -27.79 -2.10 -33.97
N ASP A 320 -27.49 -1.16 -34.85
CA ASP A 320 -27.85 0.26 -34.89
C ASP A 320 -29.14 0.57 -34.11
N SER A 321 -29.04 1.25 -32.96
CA SER A 321 -30.19 1.79 -32.23
C SER A 321 -29.89 3.21 -31.77
N THR A 322 -30.63 4.14 -32.37
CA THR A 322 -30.47 5.60 -32.41
C THR A 322 -30.86 6.34 -31.11
N ASP A 323 -30.99 5.65 -29.97
CA ASP A 323 -31.44 6.28 -28.72
C ASP A 323 -30.35 6.32 -27.64
N VAL A 324 -29.67 7.47 -27.56
CA VAL A 324 -28.53 7.74 -26.67
C VAL A 324 -28.85 7.49 -25.18
N LYS A 325 -30.09 7.76 -24.73
CA LYS A 325 -30.50 7.52 -23.33
C LYS A 325 -30.70 6.04 -23.02
N GLN A 326 -31.28 5.29 -23.95
CA GLN A 326 -31.43 3.83 -23.86
C GLN A 326 -30.05 3.15 -23.86
N THR A 327 -29.12 3.61 -24.72
CA THR A 327 -27.73 3.12 -24.77
C THR A 327 -27.00 3.38 -23.45
N LEU A 328 -27.18 4.55 -22.84
CA LEU A 328 -26.56 4.92 -21.54
C LEU A 328 -26.99 4.02 -20.38
N ARG A 329 -28.31 3.77 -20.24
CA ARG A 329 -28.83 2.91 -19.17
C ARG A 329 -28.41 1.45 -19.36
N THR A 330 -28.37 1.00 -20.61
CA THR A 330 -27.94 -0.35 -20.99
C THR A 330 -26.44 -0.55 -20.75
N GLU A 331 -25.61 0.45 -21.06
CA GLU A 331 -24.17 0.40 -20.76
C GLU A 331 -23.85 0.41 -19.27
N LEU A 332 -24.53 1.24 -18.46
CA LEU A 332 -24.36 1.25 -17.01
C LEU A 332 -24.72 -0.11 -16.40
N PHE A 333 -25.88 -0.64 -16.80
CA PHE A 333 -26.35 -1.95 -16.35
C PHE A 333 -25.36 -3.06 -16.75
N ASN A 334 -24.82 -3.00 -17.96
CA ASN A 334 -23.84 -3.98 -18.43
C ASN A 334 -22.46 -3.81 -17.78
N CYS A 335 -22.00 -2.60 -17.45
CA CYS A 335 -20.69 -2.40 -16.82
C CYS A 335 -20.67 -2.84 -15.34
N ILE A 336 -21.79 -2.76 -14.60
CA ILE A 336 -21.82 -3.03 -13.14
C ILE A 336 -22.68 -4.26 -12.79
N PHE A 337 -23.91 -4.33 -13.31
CA PHE A 337 -24.88 -5.37 -12.92
C PHE A 337 -24.75 -6.66 -13.72
N GLN A 338 -24.03 -6.66 -14.84
CA GLN A 338 -23.75 -7.89 -15.60
C GLN A 338 -23.03 -8.96 -14.75
N PHE A 339 -22.26 -8.54 -13.75
CA PHE A 339 -21.48 -9.41 -12.87
C PHE A 339 -22.12 -9.59 -11.49
N TRP A 340 -23.44 -9.47 -11.38
CA TRP A 340 -24.17 -9.57 -10.10
C TRP A 340 -23.94 -10.91 -9.37
N THR A 341 -23.74 -12.01 -10.09
CA THR A 341 -23.44 -13.33 -9.49
C THR A 341 -22.09 -13.34 -8.77
N GLN A 342 -21.09 -12.63 -9.32
CA GLN A 342 -19.79 -12.46 -8.67
C GLN A 342 -19.93 -11.61 -7.40
N TRP A 343 -20.71 -10.52 -7.48
CA TRP A 343 -21.02 -9.66 -6.33
C TRP A 343 -21.73 -10.42 -5.21
N LEU A 344 -22.72 -11.26 -5.54
CA LEU A 344 -23.45 -12.07 -4.57
C LEU A 344 -22.49 -12.95 -3.75
N LEU A 345 -21.58 -13.66 -4.43
CA LEU A 345 -20.61 -14.53 -3.76
C LEU A 345 -19.63 -13.74 -2.88
N VAL A 346 -19.15 -12.59 -3.35
CA VAL A 346 -18.24 -11.73 -2.57
C VAL A 346 -18.95 -11.11 -1.35
N ILE A 347 -20.23 -10.76 -1.48
CA ILE A 347 -21.06 -10.33 -0.36
C ILE A 347 -21.22 -11.46 0.65
N ILE A 348 -21.49 -12.70 0.21
CA ILE A 348 -21.56 -13.87 1.10
C ILE A 348 -20.23 -14.06 1.86
N ILE A 349 -19.09 -13.95 1.18
CA ILE A 349 -17.76 -14.03 1.83
C ILE A 349 -17.58 -12.92 2.88
N THR A 350 -17.96 -11.69 2.53
CA THR A 350 -17.82 -10.52 3.42
C THR A 350 -18.77 -10.61 4.62
N THR A 351 -20.01 -11.06 4.40
CA THR A 351 -20.96 -11.35 5.47
C THR A 351 -20.45 -12.46 6.37
N GLY A 352 -19.86 -13.52 5.80
CA GLY A 352 -19.19 -14.57 6.57
C GLY A 352 -18.09 -14.02 7.48
N TRP A 353 -17.26 -13.09 6.99
CA TRP A 353 -16.28 -12.39 7.81
C TRP A 353 -16.92 -11.60 8.97
N LEU A 354 -18.02 -10.87 8.71
CA LEU A 354 -18.75 -10.13 9.75
C LEU A 354 -19.32 -11.08 10.81
N LEU A 355 -19.97 -12.16 10.39
CA LEU A 355 -20.56 -13.14 11.31
C LEU A 355 -19.48 -13.78 12.18
N ILE A 356 -18.36 -14.21 11.59
CA ILE A 356 -17.26 -14.80 12.35
C ILE A 356 -16.66 -13.76 13.33
N THR A 357 -16.44 -12.53 12.87
CA THR A 357 -15.79 -11.50 13.69
C THR A 357 -16.64 -11.10 14.90
N PHE A 358 -17.96 -11.00 14.73
CA PHE A 358 -18.86 -10.47 15.76
C PHE A 358 -19.61 -11.53 16.57
N LEU A 359 -19.85 -12.72 16.02
CA LEU A 359 -20.66 -13.76 16.67
C LEU A 359 -19.83 -14.94 17.20
N LEU A 360 -18.57 -15.11 16.77
CA LEU A 360 -17.75 -16.20 17.28
C LEU A 360 -17.43 -15.97 18.76
N HIS A 361 -17.79 -16.94 19.60
CA HIS A 361 -17.44 -16.94 21.01
C HIS A 361 -15.97 -17.33 21.18
N VAL A 362 -15.18 -16.44 21.76
CA VAL A 362 -13.77 -16.68 22.10
C VAL A 362 -13.64 -16.81 23.62
N PRO A 363 -12.97 -17.86 24.14
CA PRO A 363 -12.84 -18.05 25.58
C PRO A 363 -12.20 -16.83 26.27
N ASN A 364 -12.80 -16.39 27.38
CA ASN A 364 -12.34 -15.26 28.20
C ASN A 364 -12.33 -13.89 27.51
N CYS A 365 -12.97 -13.76 26.34
CA CYS A 365 -13.05 -12.51 25.58
C CYS A 365 -14.52 -12.12 25.35
N PRO A 366 -14.84 -10.82 25.30
CA PRO A 366 -16.18 -10.38 24.95
C PRO A 366 -16.45 -10.69 23.47
N THR A 367 -17.70 -11.02 23.14
CA THR A 367 -18.11 -11.26 21.76
C THR A 367 -17.92 -9.99 20.92
N GLY A 368 -17.29 -10.12 19.75
CA GLY A 368 -16.98 -8.97 18.89
C GLY A 368 -15.79 -8.12 19.33
N TYR A 369 -14.90 -8.64 20.19
CA TYR A 369 -13.67 -7.94 20.57
C TYR A 369 -12.73 -7.72 19.37
N LEU A 370 -12.33 -6.47 19.13
CA LEU A 370 -11.41 -6.06 18.05
C LEU A 370 -10.09 -5.44 18.57
N GLY A 371 -9.83 -5.52 19.87
CA GLY A 371 -8.69 -4.85 20.50
C GLY A 371 -7.37 -5.63 20.43
N PRO A 372 -6.25 -4.99 20.81
CA PRO A 372 -4.93 -5.61 20.85
C PRO A 372 -4.72 -6.56 22.02
N GLY A 373 -5.62 -6.62 23.00
CA GLY A 373 -5.40 -7.36 24.25
C GLY A 373 -4.33 -6.71 25.14
N GLY A 374 -3.70 -7.49 26.01
CA GLY A 374 -2.69 -6.97 26.94
C GLY A 374 -3.26 -5.89 27.87
N LYS A 375 -2.56 -4.76 27.99
CA LYS A 375 -2.95 -3.60 28.80
C LYS A 375 -4.23 -2.89 28.34
N HIS A 376 -4.73 -3.18 27.14
CA HIS A 376 -5.93 -2.54 26.61
C HIS A 376 -7.16 -2.83 27.50
N SER A 377 -8.06 -1.85 27.62
CA SER A 377 -9.23 -1.93 28.50
C SER A 377 -8.85 -2.25 29.96
N HIS A 378 -7.86 -1.54 30.51
CA HIS A 378 -7.36 -1.68 31.88
C HIS A 378 -6.90 -3.11 32.20
N GLY A 379 -6.29 -3.78 31.22
CA GLY A 379 -5.80 -5.16 31.39
C GLY A 379 -6.88 -6.25 31.48
N ARG A 380 -8.16 -5.93 31.30
CA ARG A 380 -9.27 -6.88 31.51
C ARG A 380 -9.25 -8.08 30.56
N TYR A 381 -8.71 -7.92 29.35
CA TYR A 381 -8.74 -8.91 28.27
C TYR A 381 -7.34 -9.26 27.75
N TRP A 382 -6.45 -9.66 28.67
CA TRP A 382 -5.02 -9.81 28.40
C TRP A 382 -4.68 -10.76 27.22
N ASN A 383 -5.32 -11.94 27.17
CA ASN A 383 -5.03 -12.98 26.16
C ASN A 383 -5.93 -12.90 24.91
N CYS A 384 -6.62 -11.78 24.71
CA CYS A 384 -7.61 -11.60 23.65
C CYS A 384 -7.07 -10.90 22.39
N THR A 385 -5.75 -10.86 22.18
CA THR A 385 -5.14 -10.13 21.04
C THR A 385 -5.76 -10.57 19.71
N GLY A 386 -6.38 -9.61 19.03
CA GLY A 386 -7.02 -9.79 17.74
C GLY A 386 -8.38 -10.50 17.78
N GLY A 387 -8.94 -10.77 18.96
CA GLY A 387 -10.26 -11.39 19.15
C GLY A 387 -10.43 -12.69 18.36
N ALA A 388 -11.52 -12.76 17.59
CA ALA A 388 -11.85 -13.91 16.75
C ALA A 388 -10.77 -14.22 15.69
N ALA A 389 -10.18 -13.18 15.08
CA ALA A 389 -9.14 -13.36 14.04
C ALA A 389 -7.91 -14.07 14.63
N GLY A 390 -7.35 -13.51 15.70
CA GLY A 390 -6.18 -14.09 16.37
C GLY A 390 -6.47 -15.46 16.96
N TYR A 391 -7.68 -15.71 17.45
CA TYR A 391 -8.07 -17.02 17.98
C TYR A 391 -8.08 -18.10 16.89
N ILE A 392 -8.69 -17.83 15.73
CA ILE A 392 -8.72 -18.76 14.60
C ILE A 392 -7.31 -19.08 14.13
N ASP A 393 -6.46 -18.07 13.99
CA ASP A 393 -5.08 -18.26 13.52
C ASP A 393 -4.28 -19.16 14.48
N ARG A 394 -4.42 -18.95 15.80
CA ARG A 394 -3.76 -19.79 16.82
C ARG A 394 -4.26 -21.24 16.81
N VAL A 395 -5.56 -21.44 16.58
CA VAL A 395 -6.16 -22.79 16.55
C VAL A 395 -5.78 -23.54 15.28
N VAL A 396 -5.78 -22.87 14.12
CA VAL A 396 -5.57 -23.52 12.81
C VAL A 396 -4.09 -23.66 12.46
N LEU A 397 -3.30 -22.61 12.68
CA LEU A 397 -1.88 -22.59 12.30
C LEU A 397 -0.96 -23.04 13.45
N GLY A 398 -1.41 -22.91 14.69
CA GLY A 398 -0.60 -23.16 15.88
C GLY A 398 0.29 -21.99 16.25
N ASN A 399 0.62 -21.86 17.54
CA ASN A 399 1.35 -20.70 18.08
C ASN A 399 2.76 -20.52 17.51
N SER A 400 3.44 -21.62 17.12
CA SER A 400 4.82 -21.57 16.62
C SER A 400 4.92 -21.05 15.18
N HIS A 401 3.82 -21.09 14.43
CA HIS A 401 3.78 -20.73 13.01
C HIS A 401 3.20 -19.33 12.77
N LEU A 402 2.98 -18.57 13.84
CA LEU A 402 2.48 -17.20 13.81
C LEU A 402 3.61 -16.20 14.03
N TYR A 403 3.32 -14.95 13.69
CA TYR A 403 4.22 -13.84 13.96
C TYR A 403 4.32 -13.54 15.46
N ASN A 404 5.54 -13.61 16.00
CA ASN A 404 5.81 -13.50 17.44
C ASN A 404 6.02 -12.07 17.94
N ASP A 405 6.30 -11.12 17.03
CA ASP A 405 6.61 -9.73 17.35
C ASP A 405 5.65 -8.74 16.66
N PRO A 406 4.33 -8.84 16.92
CA PRO A 406 3.37 -7.89 16.37
C PRO A 406 3.59 -6.49 16.95
N THR A 407 3.21 -5.45 16.19
CA THR A 407 3.41 -4.04 16.57
C THR A 407 2.76 -3.67 17.91
N CYS A 408 1.69 -4.38 18.32
CA CYS A 408 1.03 -4.18 19.61
C CYS A 408 1.81 -4.72 20.82
N LYS A 409 2.81 -5.58 20.63
CA LYS A 409 3.53 -6.25 21.73
C LYS A 409 4.29 -5.28 22.61
N GLU A 410 5.01 -4.33 22.03
CA GLU A 410 5.85 -3.37 22.78
C GLU A 410 5.02 -2.43 23.66
N ILE A 411 3.86 -1.98 23.17
CA ILE A 411 3.05 -0.96 23.84
C ILE A 411 2.02 -1.58 24.78
N TYR A 412 1.31 -2.61 24.32
CA TYR A 412 0.26 -3.26 25.09
C TYR A 412 0.76 -4.46 25.91
N HIS A 413 2.04 -4.84 25.78
CA HIS A 413 2.66 -5.97 26.49
C HIS A 413 1.91 -7.29 26.26
N THR A 414 1.48 -7.53 25.02
CA THR A 414 0.73 -8.73 24.66
C THR A 414 1.60 -9.97 24.80
N LYS A 415 1.01 -11.06 25.33
CA LYS A 415 1.72 -12.33 25.56
C LYS A 415 1.47 -13.39 24.47
N VAL A 416 0.35 -13.27 23.76
CA VAL A 416 -0.05 -14.24 22.75
C VAL A 416 0.44 -13.81 21.36
N PRO A 417 0.92 -14.74 20.52
CA PRO A 417 1.31 -14.41 19.15
C PRO A 417 0.09 -14.01 18.31
N TYR A 418 0.33 -13.14 17.33
CA TYR A 418 -0.71 -12.60 16.48
C TYR A 418 -0.16 -12.28 15.10
N ASP A 419 -0.82 -12.80 14.06
CA ASP A 419 -0.41 -12.62 12.68
C ASP A 419 -1.35 -11.63 11.94
N PRO A 420 -0.86 -10.45 11.53
CA PRO A 420 -1.67 -9.48 10.78
C PRO A 420 -1.98 -9.95 9.34
N GLU A 421 -1.29 -10.98 8.85
CA GLU A 421 -1.51 -11.66 7.58
C GLU A 421 -2.36 -12.92 7.68
N GLY A 422 -3.03 -13.14 8.82
CA GLY A 422 -3.83 -14.31 9.16
C GLY A 422 -5.00 -14.68 8.23
N ILE A 423 -5.62 -15.82 8.53
CA ILE A 423 -6.60 -16.51 7.67
C ILE A 423 -7.84 -15.65 7.43
N LEU A 424 -8.39 -15.07 8.51
CA LEU A 424 -9.63 -14.33 8.44
C LEU A 424 -9.50 -13.10 7.52
N GLY A 425 -8.31 -12.50 7.49
CA GLY A 425 -7.98 -11.40 6.60
C GLY A 425 -7.98 -11.77 5.11
N ILE A 426 -7.91 -13.06 4.73
CA ILE A 426 -8.01 -13.49 3.33
C ILE A 426 -9.41 -13.18 2.78
N LEU A 427 -10.45 -13.24 3.62
CA LEU A 427 -11.83 -12.96 3.21
C LEU A 427 -12.02 -11.49 2.81
N THR A 428 -11.60 -10.55 3.67
CA THR A 428 -11.64 -9.11 3.36
C THR A 428 -10.62 -8.73 2.28
N GLY A 429 -9.48 -9.42 2.21
CA GLY A 429 -8.52 -9.29 1.10
C GLY A 429 -9.10 -9.73 -0.24
N THR A 430 -9.96 -10.75 -0.26
CA THR A 430 -10.70 -11.18 -1.47
C THR A 430 -11.69 -10.12 -1.93
N LEU A 431 -12.39 -9.45 -1.00
CA LEU A 431 -13.21 -8.27 -1.30
C LEU A 431 -12.36 -7.15 -1.92
N LEU A 432 -11.21 -6.81 -1.33
CA LEU A 432 -10.32 -5.78 -1.87
C LEU A 432 -9.84 -6.10 -3.29
N CYS A 433 -9.41 -7.34 -3.52
CA CYS A 433 -8.98 -7.81 -4.83
C CYS A 433 -10.14 -7.76 -5.83
N TYR A 434 -11.35 -8.12 -5.39
CA TYR A 434 -12.54 -8.07 -6.23
C TYR A 434 -12.97 -6.63 -6.58
N LEU A 435 -12.83 -5.66 -5.69
CA LEU A 435 -13.03 -4.24 -6.04
C LEU A 435 -12.09 -3.78 -7.16
N GLY A 436 -10.89 -4.35 -7.22
CA GLY A 436 -9.99 -4.20 -8.37
C GLY A 436 -10.48 -4.90 -9.65
N VAL A 437 -11.07 -6.09 -9.52
CA VAL A 437 -11.75 -6.77 -10.65
C VAL A 437 -12.83 -5.87 -11.24
N GLN A 438 -13.61 -5.19 -10.41
CA GLN A 438 -14.63 -4.23 -10.87
C GLN A 438 -14.02 -3.08 -11.67
N ALA A 439 -12.89 -2.51 -11.22
CA ALA A 439 -12.17 -1.52 -12.01
C ALA A 439 -11.71 -2.06 -13.37
N GLY A 440 -11.28 -3.33 -13.43
CA GLY A 440 -10.92 -4.02 -14.67
C GLY A 440 -12.10 -4.22 -15.62
N HIS A 441 -13.28 -4.61 -15.10
CA HIS A 441 -14.51 -4.73 -15.89
C HIS A 441 -14.95 -3.37 -16.44
N ILE A 442 -14.98 -2.33 -15.60
CA ILE A 442 -15.28 -0.95 -16.03
C ILE A 442 -14.36 -0.55 -17.19
N PHE A 443 -13.05 -0.77 -17.06
CA PHE A 443 -12.09 -0.43 -18.11
C PHE A 443 -12.31 -1.18 -19.44
N ILE A 444 -12.80 -2.42 -19.36
CA ILE A 444 -12.99 -3.28 -20.54
C ILE A 444 -14.31 -3.00 -21.25
N HIS A 445 -15.40 -2.84 -20.49
CA HIS A 445 -16.75 -2.77 -21.02
C HIS A 445 -17.20 -1.34 -21.33
N CYS A 446 -16.72 -0.36 -20.58
CA CYS A 446 -17.04 1.03 -20.83
C CYS A 446 -16.01 1.62 -21.82
N THR A 447 -16.45 2.06 -23.00
CA THR A 447 -15.55 2.47 -24.11
C THR A 447 -15.03 3.91 -23.98
N ARG A 448 -15.80 4.79 -23.33
CA ARG A 448 -15.48 6.22 -23.24
C ARG A 448 -14.65 6.53 -22.00
N THR A 449 -13.51 7.20 -22.19
CA THR A 449 -12.61 7.63 -21.11
C THR A 449 -13.31 8.38 -19.98
N SER A 450 -14.22 9.31 -20.31
CA SER A 450 -14.97 10.08 -19.31
C SER A 450 -15.87 9.19 -18.44
N ARG A 451 -16.45 8.13 -19.00
CA ARG A 451 -17.29 7.17 -18.26
C ARG A 451 -16.44 6.28 -17.36
N ILE A 452 -15.31 5.78 -17.86
CA ILE A 452 -14.35 5.02 -17.05
C ILE A 452 -13.95 5.82 -15.80
N CYS A 453 -13.53 7.07 -15.99
CA CYS A 453 -13.14 7.94 -14.89
C CYS A 453 -14.31 8.23 -13.94
N ALA A 454 -15.50 8.53 -14.46
CA ALA A 454 -16.68 8.77 -13.64
C ALA A 454 -17.04 7.56 -12.77
N TYR A 455 -16.99 6.34 -13.32
CA TYR A 455 -17.30 5.13 -12.55
C TYR A 455 -16.23 4.76 -11.53
N TRP A 456 -14.95 4.97 -11.83
CA TRP A 456 -13.90 4.80 -10.83
C TRP A 456 -14.04 5.82 -9.70
N ILE A 457 -14.26 7.09 -10.01
CA ILE A 457 -14.51 8.14 -9.01
C ILE A 457 -15.74 7.80 -8.17
N LEU A 458 -16.86 7.40 -8.79
CA LEU A 458 -18.07 7.00 -8.09
C LEU A 458 -17.83 5.80 -7.17
N SER A 459 -17.13 4.77 -7.66
CA SER A 459 -16.76 3.61 -6.85
C SER A 459 -15.87 4.01 -5.67
N GLY A 460 -14.95 4.95 -5.90
CA GLY A 460 -14.11 5.53 -4.86
C GLY A 460 -14.92 6.25 -3.79
N ILE A 461 -15.86 7.10 -4.18
CA ILE A 461 -16.74 7.84 -3.25
C ILE A 461 -17.61 6.86 -2.44
N ILE A 462 -18.21 5.86 -3.07
CA ILE A 462 -19.06 4.87 -2.39
C ILE A 462 -18.26 4.05 -1.36
N CYS A 463 -17.07 3.56 -1.73
CA CYS A 463 -16.24 2.81 -0.80
C CYS A 463 -15.75 3.70 0.35
N GLY A 464 -15.35 4.93 0.04
CA GLY A 464 -14.86 5.89 1.04
C GLY A 464 -15.94 6.30 2.03
N SER A 465 -17.15 6.62 1.55
CA SER A 465 -18.27 7.00 2.41
C SER A 465 -18.71 5.83 3.30
N LEU A 466 -18.84 4.63 2.75
CA LEU A 466 -19.19 3.44 3.53
C LEU A 466 -18.12 3.14 4.60
N GLY A 467 -16.84 3.23 4.24
CA GLY A 467 -15.73 3.06 5.18
C GLY A 467 -15.76 4.06 6.32
N LEU A 468 -15.94 5.35 6.02
CA LEU A 468 -16.00 6.43 7.02
C LEU A 468 -17.23 6.36 7.91
N ILE A 469 -18.39 5.98 7.37
CA ILE A 469 -19.63 5.81 8.14
C ILE A 469 -19.47 4.67 9.14
N LEU A 470 -18.98 3.51 8.70
CA LEU A 470 -18.78 2.33 9.56
C LEU A 470 -17.69 2.55 10.62
N SER A 471 -16.71 3.39 10.33
CA SER A 471 -15.66 3.77 11.30
C SER A 471 -16.01 5.02 12.09
N HIS A 472 -17.22 5.57 12.02
CA HIS A 472 -17.60 6.83 12.68
C HIS A 472 -16.52 7.93 12.56
N GLY A 473 -15.96 8.12 11.37
CA GLY A 473 -14.90 9.12 11.14
C GLY A 473 -13.53 8.81 11.76
N GLY A 474 -13.30 7.61 12.31
CA GLY A 474 -12.01 7.17 12.87
C GLY A 474 -11.87 7.41 14.38
N HIS A 475 -12.96 7.70 15.08
CA HIS A 475 -12.96 7.87 16.54
C HIS A 475 -12.78 6.54 17.28
N SER A 476 -12.28 6.60 18.52
CA SER A 476 -12.00 5.43 19.37
C SER A 476 -13.20 4.50 19.62
N ASN A 477 -14.44 5.02 19.58
CA ASN A 477 -15.69 4.25 19.71
C ASN A 477 -16.33 3.85 18.36
N SER A 478 -15.51 3.50 17.37
CA SER A 478 -15.98 3.01 16.07
C SER A 478 -16.66 1.65 16.16
N TRP A 479 -17.71 1.40 15.37
CA TRP A 479 -18.29 0.04 15.22
C TRP A 479 -17.29 -0.93 14.60
N ILE A 480 -16.60 -0.49 13.55
CA ILE A 480 -15.49 -1.23 12.93
C ILE A 480 -14.33 -0.25 12.75
N PRO A 481 -13.31 -0.24 13.64
CA PRO A 481 -12.18 0.67 13.51
C PRO A 481 -11.38 0.37 12.24
N ILE A 482 -10.79 1.43 11.68
CA ILE A 482 -9.82 1.30 10.58
C ILE A 482 -8.60 0.61 11.16
N ASN A 483 -8.37 -0.66 10.80
CA ASN A 483 -7.36 -1.47 11.45
C ASN A 483 -6.68 -2.37 10.42
N LYS A 484 -5.38 -2.10 10.20
CA LYS A 484 -4.56 -2.90 9.31
C LYS A 484 -4.31 -4.30 9.85
N ASN A 485 -4.05 -4.45 11.14
CA ASN A 485 -3.73 -5.75 11.74
C ASN A 485 -4.86 -6.76 11.51
N LEU A 486 -6.10 -6.33 11.73
CA LEU A 486 -7.29 -7.15 11.50
C LEU A 486 -7.71 -7.24 10.03
N TRP A 487 -7.16 -6.39 9.16
CA TRP A 487 -7.69 -6.12 7.83
C TRP A 487 -9.21 -5.90 7.87
N SER A 488 -9.61 -4.95 8.71
CA SER A 488 -11.01 -4.67 8.97
C SER A 488 -11.74 -4.26 7.68
N LEU A 489 -13.05 -4.43 7.67
CA LEU A 489 -13.88 -4.04 6.52
C LEU A 489 -13.71 -2.54 6.19
N THR A 490 -13.65 -1.67 7.19
CA THR A 490 -13.46 -0.23 7.01
C THR A 490 -12.09 0.12 6.43
N PHE A 491 -11.04 -0.57 6.90
CA PHE A 491 -9.71 -0.48 6.29
C PHE A 491 -9.79 -0.84 4.79
N VAL A 492 -10.28 -2.03 4.45
CA VAL A 492 -10.37 -2.46 3.04
C VAL A 492 -11.15 -1.48 2.15
N LEU A 493 -12.27 -0.94 2.63
CA LEU A 493 -13.10 0.00 1.88
C LEU A 493 -12.39 1.35 1.63
N ILE A 494 -11.74 1.91 2.65
CA ILE A 494 -10.97 3.17 2.50
C ILE A 494 -9.79 2.96 1.55
N LEU A 495 -9.11 1.82 1.64
CA LEU A 495 -7.97 1.51 0.79
C LEU A 495 -8.39 1.33 -0.68
N ALA A 496 -9.53 0.68 -0.91
CA ALA A 496 -10.12 0.59 -2.24
C ALA A 496 -10.48 1.98 -2.79
N SER A 497 -11.05 2.85 -1.95
CA SER A 497 -11.39 4.23 -2.31
C SER A 497 -10.17 5.01 -2.82
N LEU A 498 -9.08 5.00 -2.05
CA LEU A 498 -7.83 5.64 -2.44
C LEU A 498 -7.25 5.04 -3.74
N ALA A 499 -7.34 3.71 -3.91
CA ALA A 499 -6.87 3.06 -5.12
C ALA A 499 -7.65 3.49 -6.38
N PHE A 500 -8.98 3.65 -6.27
CA PHE A 500 -9.82 4.16 -7.36
C PHE A 500 -9.45 5.60 -7.76
N PHE A 501 -9.16 6.47 -6.79
CA PHE A 501 -8.73 7.84 -7.11
C PHE A 501 -7.34 7.86 -7.75
N ILE A 502 -6.37 7.14 -7.19
CA ILE A 502 -5.01 7.09 -7.71
C ILE A 502 -4.98 6.50 -9.12
N VAL A 503 -5.70 5.40 -9.39
CA VAL A 503 -5.74 4.83 -10.74
C VAL A 503 -6.35 5.82 -11.74
N THR A 504 -7.35 6.60 -11.32
CA THR A 504 -8.00 7.60 -12.18
C THR A 504 -7.01 8.70 -12.56
N ILE A 505 -6.29 9.23 -11.56
CA ILE A 505 -5.25 10.25 -11.77
C ILE A 505 -4.15 9.71 -12.69
N LEU A 506 -3.60 8.53 -12.39
CA LEU A 506 -2.53 7.94 -13.19
C LEU A 506 -2.98 7.59 -14.61
N TYR A 507 -4.21 7.14 -14.80
CA TYR A 507 -4.78 6.86 -16.12
C TYR A 507 -4.86 8.14 -16.97
N LEU A 508 -5.36 9.23 -16.38
CA LEU A 508 -5.42 10.53 -17.04
C LEU A 508 -4.02 11.05 -17.40
N LEU A 509 -3.08 11.00 -16.45
CA LEU A 509 -1.72 11.52 -16.65
C LEU A 509 -0.88 10.71 -17.65
N VAL A 510 -0.97 9.37 -17.59
CA VAL A 510 -0.08 8.47 -18.34
C VAL A 510 -0.67 8.04 -19.68
N ASP A 511 -1.94 7.63 -19.71
CA ASP A 511 -2.53 7.00 -20.90
C ASP A 511 -3.37 7.98 -21.74
N VAL A 512 -4.00 8.99 -21.12
CA VAL A 512 -4.88 9.96 -21.79
C VAL A 512 -4.11 11.22 -22.22
N TYR A 513 -3.70 12.07 -21.27
CA TYR A 513 -3.01 13.34 -21.55
C TYR A 513 -1.53 13.14 -21.89
N ARG A 514 -0.93 12.02 -21.46
CA ARG A 514 0.49 11.67 -21.68
C ARG A 514 1.46 12.74 -21.19
N TRP A 515 1.07 13.51 -20.17
CA TRP A 515 1.95 14.45 -19.48
C TRP A 515 3.05 13.74 -18.70
N PHE A 516 2.79 12.49 -18.28
CA PHE A 516 3.73 11.66 -17.56
C PHE A 516 4.00 10.36 -18.32
N THR A 517 5.27 10.02 -18.54
CA THR A 517 5.63 8.77 -19.25
C THR A 517 5.46 7.51 -18.39
N GLY A 518 5.32 7.68 -17.07
CA GLY A 518 5.29 6.61 -16.09
C GLY A 518 6.66 6.32 -15.46
N ALA A 519 7.77 6.74 -16.07
CA ALA A 519 9.12 6.54 -15.52
C ALA A 519 9.37 7.46 -14.31
N PRO A 520 10.02 7.00 -13.22
CA PRO A 520 10.72 5.71 -13.11
C PRO A 520 9.83 4.56 -12.61
N PHE A 521 8.62 4.86 -12.15
CA PHE A 521 7.70 3.87 -11.59
C PHE A 521 7.32 2.76 -12.59
N LEU A 522 7.23 3.07 -13.88
CA LEU A 522 6.97 2.08 -14.92
C LEU A 522 8.02 0.95 -14.91
N TRP A 523 9.30 1.29 -14.68
CA TRP A 523 10.39 0.31 -14.67
C TRP A 523 10.26 -0.65 -13.49
N LEU A 524 10.03 -0.09 -12.30
CA LEU A 524 9.77 -0.83 -11.08
C LEU A 524 8.53 -1.73 -11.21
N GLY A 525 7.46 -1.22 -11.80
CA GLY A 525 6.21 -1.96 -11.99
C GLY A 525 6.36 -3.17 -12.91
N MET A 526 7.16 -3.06 -13.97
CA MET A 526 7.37 -4.16 -14.91
C MET A 526 8.20 -5.31 -14.34
N ASN A 527 9.00 -5.06 -13.29
CA ASN A 527 9.89 -6.05 -12.65
C ASN A 527 9.63 -6.18 -11.13
N SER A 528 8.39 -5.93 -10.69
CA SER A 528 8.08 -5.68 -9.28
C SER A 528 8.44 -6.82 -8.33
N ILE A 529 8.24 -8.08 -8.74
CA ILE A 529 8.46 -9.24 -7.87
C ILE A 529 9.95 -9.46 -7.61
N VAL A 530 10.77 -9.34 -8.65
CA VAL A 530 12.22 -9.51 -8.52
C VAL A 530 12.80 -8.41 -7.66
N ILE A 531 12.40 -7.16 -7.89
CA ILE A 531 12.84 -6.03 -7.07
C ILE A 531 12.35 -6.18 -5.62
N TYR A 532 11.11 -6.66 -5.41
CA TYR A 532 10.60 -6.96 -4.07
C TYR A 532 11.45 -8.02 -3.35
N ILE A 533 11.81 -9.13 -3.99
CA ILE A 533 12.64 -10.14 -3.33
C ILE A 533 14.06 -9.62 -3.11
N ALA A 534 14.62 -8.92 -4.09
CA ALA A 534 16.00 -8.43 -4.04
C ALA A 534 16.19 -7.32 -2.99
N HIS A 535 15.27 -6.36 -2.87
CA HIS A 535 15.39 -5.30 -1.85
C HIS A 535 15.28 -5.86 -0.42
N GLY A 536 14.47 -6.91 -0.22
CA GLY A 536 14.33 -7.55 1.09
C GLY A 536 15.57 -8.37 1.46
N ARG A 537 16.18 -9.07 0.49
CA ARG A 537 17.34 -9.93 0.74
C ARG A 537 18.67 -9.18 0.84
N PHE A 538 18.83 -8.11 0.05
CA PHE A 538 20.07 -7.34 -0.08
C PHE A 538 19.96 -5.91 0.50
N GLY A 539 18.85 -5.58 1.17
CA GLY A 539 18.58 -4.23 1.65
C GLY A 539 19.61 -3.69 2.64
N THR A 540 20.14 -4.56 3.49
CA THR A 540 21.13 -4.22 4.53
C THR A 540 22.58 -4.39 4.07
N SER A 541 22.79 -4.74 2.80
CA SER A 541 24.11 -5.06 2.26
C SER A 541 24.64 -3.93 1.36
N PHE A 542 25.96 -3.76 1.32
CA PHE A 542 26.60 -2.91 0.32
C PHE A 542 26.26 -3.41 -1.10
N PRO A 543 25.91 -2.53 -2.06
CA PRO A 543 25.98 -1.06 -2.03
C PRO A 543 24.71 -0.34 -1.57
N VAL A 544 23.66 -1.05 -1.13
CA VAL A 544 22.35 -0.44 -0.81
C VAL A 544 22.38 0.36 0.48
N GLN A 545 23.02 -0.19 1.52
CA GLN A 545 23.25 0.45 2.80
C GLN A 545 24.74 0.39 3.13
N PHE A 546 25.32 1.54 3.51
CA PHE A 546 26.78 1.66 3.68
C PHE A 546 27.23 2.61 4.81
N LEU A 547 26.31 3.27 5.53
CA LEU A 547 26.62 4.08 6.71
C LEU A 547 25.80 3.57 7.91
N ASP A 548 26.42 3.63 9.07
CA ASP A 548 25.75 3.46 10.36
C ASP A 548 25.23 4.83 10.78
N ASN A 549 23.91 5.00 10.80
CA ASN A 549 23.26 6.30 10.88
C ASN A 549 22.83 6.61 12.32
N ASN A 550 23.20 7.78 12.84
CA ASN A 550 22.84 8.20 14.20
C ASN A 550 21.78 9.29 14.23
N THR A 551 21.38 9.81 13.07
CA THR A 551 20.42 10.91 12.93
C THR A 551 19.36 10.60 11.87
N HIS A 552 18.15 11.14 12.06
CA HIS A 552 17.07 11.02 11.08
C HIS A 552 17.44 11.56 9.68
N VAL A 553 18.35 12.53 9.60
CA VAL A 553 18.80 13.09 8.31
C VAL A 553 19.62 12.07 7.53
N GLU A 554 20.57 11.42 8.20
CA GLU A 554 21.40 10.37 7.62
C GLU A 554 20.55 9.16 7.23
N GLU A 555 19.62 8.74 8.09
CA GLU A 555 18.67 7.67 7.78
C GLU A 555 17.79 8.00 6.58
N LEU A 556 17.20 9.20 6.55
CA LEU A 556 16.36 9.62 5.43
C LEU A 556 17.15 9.61 4.11
N ALA A 557 18.37 10.16 4.12
CA ALA A 557 19.23 10.16 2.94
C ALA A 557 19.58 8.74 2.48
N MET A 558 19.92 7.85 3.41
CA MET A 558 20.24 6.46 3.12
C MET A 558 19.05 5.68 2.55
N HIS A 559 17.87 5.83 3.15
CA HIS A 559 16.67 5.10 2.70
C HIS A 559 16.15 5.62 1.36
N LEU A 560 16.28 6.92 1.09
CA LEU A 560 16.03 7.50 -0.24
C LEU A 560 17.02 6.97 -1.27
N TYR A 561 18.32 6.94 -0.93
CA TYR A 561 19.36 6.38 -1.79
C TYR A 561 19.07 4.91 -2.15
N GLY A 562 18.80 4.07 -1.14
CA GLY A 562 18.46 2.66 -1.36
C GLY A 562 17.24 2.47 -2.26
N SER A 563 16.23 3.32 -2.10
CA SER A 563 15.04 3.33 -2.98
C SER A 563 15.38 3.71 -4.42
N PHE A 564 16.21 4.73 -4.61
CA PHE A 564 16.69 5.14 -5.95
C PHE A 564 17.59 4.09 -6.60
N PHE A 565 18.42 3.40 -5.82
CA PHE A 565 19.25 2.30 -6.29
C PHE A 565 18.40 1.20 -6.94
N TRP A 566 17.37 0.71 -6.26
CA TRP A 566 16.47 -0.32 -6.82
C TRP A 566 15.68 0.18 -8.03
N SER A 567 15.34 1.47 -8.05
CA SER A 567 14.73 2.10 -9.20
C SER A 567 15.67 2.15 -10.41
N PHE A 568 16.96 2.42 -10.20
CA PHE A 568 17.98 2.37 -11.24
C PHE A 568 18.21 0.94 -11.75
N VAL A 569 18.29 -0.05 -10.86
CA VAL A 569 18.38 -1.48 -11.22
C VAL A 569 17.18 -1.89 -12.08
N ALA A 570 15.96 -1.49 -11.70
CA ALA A 570 14.77 -1.75 -12.49
C ALA A 570 14.81 -1.05 -13.86
N GLY A 571 15.34 0.18 -13.93
CA GLY A 571 15.60 0.90 -15.17
C GLY A 571 16.57 0.17 -16.09
N PHE A 572 17.68 -0.34 -15.55
CA PHE A 572 18.64 -1.16 -16.29
C PHE A 572 17.99 -2.42 -16.87
N MET A 573 17.23 -3.17 -16.05
CA MET A 573 16.47 -4.33 -16.50
C MET A 573 15.48 -3.98 -17.63
N TYR A 574 14.77 -2.85 -17.49
CA TYR A 574 13.83 -2.35 -18.48
C TYR A 574 14.51 -2.07 -19.83
N TYR A 575 15.66 -1.36 -19.82
CA TYR A 575 16.40 -1.04 -21.05
C TYR A 575 17.05 -2.27 -21.70
N LYS A 576 17.46 -3.26 -20.90
CA LYS A 576 17.94 -4.57 -21.39
C LYS A 576 16.82 -5.53 -21.81
N LYS A 577 15.55 -5.11 -21.70
CA LYS A 577 14.35 -5.93 -22.00
C LYS A 577 14.27 -7.23 -21.20
N VAL A 578 14.82 -7.23 -19.99
CA VAL A 578 14.71 -8.35 -19.04
C VAL A 578 13.44 -8.12 -18.23
N PHE A 579 12.44 -8.99 -18.45
CA PHE A 579 11.17 -8.97 -17.74
C PHE A 579 10.91 -10.33 -17.13
N ILE A 580 11.01 -10.42 -15.81
CA ILE A 580 10.78 -11.66 -15.07
C ILE A 580 9.34 -11.63 -14.55
N ALA A 581 8.54 -12.60 -14.99
CA ALA A 581 7.14 -12.74 -14.61
C ALA A 581 6.85 -14.17 -14.17
N ILE A 582 5.94 -14.30 -13.20
CA ILE A 582 5.41 -15.57 -12.67
C ILE A 582 4.05 -15.87 -13.30
#